data_AF-A0A352MU59-F1
#
_entry.id   AF-A0A352MU59-F1
#
_cell.length_a   1.000
_cell.length_b   1.000
_cell.length_c   1.000
_cell.angle_alpha   90.00
_cell.angle_beta   90.00
_cell.angle_gamma   90.00
#
_symmetry.space_group_name_H-M   'P 1'
#
loop_
_entity.id
_entity.type
_entity.pdbx_description
1 polymer ?
#
loop_
_entity_poly.entity_id
_entity_poly.type
_entity_poly.pdbx_seq_one_letter_code
_entity_poly.pdbx_strand_id
1 'polypeptide(L)'
;MGQIKKENFAVHGGIEVAGVRIKCWRHYRPHGSESLRQGLMNSCNPVFIGLGQKLGVTKYYEYLRKFGYLDKTGIDLPGEAKGIFLAENKVGPVELRNYRIWAEI
;
A
#
# COMPACT_ATOMS: atom_id res chain seq x y z
N MET A 1 2.54 6.30 -20.18
CA MET A 1 2.56 5.14 -19.26
C MET A 1 4.00 4.91 -18.81
N GLY A 2 4.36 5.27 -17.58
CA GLY A 2 5.71 5.08 -17.05
C GLY A 2 6.00 3.59 -16.85
N GLN A 3 7.05 3.08 -17.46
CA GLN A 3 7.49 1.70 -17.30
C GLN A 3 7.98 1.51 -15.85
N ILE A 4 7.29 0.71 -15.05
CA ILE A 4 7.86 0.20 -13.81
C ILE A 4 8.96 -0.77 -14.24
N LYS A 5 10.23 -0.38 -14.02
CA LYS A 5 11.39 -1.24 -14.30
C LYS A 5 11.19 -2.57 -13.58
N LYS A 6 11.68 -3.68 -14.16
CA LYS A 6 11.75 -4.99 -13.48
C LYS A 6 12.72 -4.88 -12.29
N GLU A 7 12.24 -4.31 -11.21
CA GLU A 7 12.97 -4.15 -9.97
C GLU A 7 12.55 -5.25 -8.99
N ASN A 8 13.54 -5.82 -8.31
CA ASN A 8 13.33 -6.77 -7.24
C ASN A 8 13.43 -6.02 -5.91
N PHE A 9 12.45 -6.21 -5.05
CA PHE A 9 12.42 -5.70 -3.69
C PHE A 9 13.01 -6.77 -2.77
N ALA A 10 13.96 -6.40 -1.91
CA ALA A 10 14.53 -7.31 -0.93
C ALA A 10 13.53 -7.53 0.22
N VAL A 11 13.10 -8.78 0.44
CA VAL A 11 12.13 -9.14 1.49
C VAL A 11 12.81 -9.99 2.56
N HIS A 12 13.20 -9.35 3.67
CA HIS A 12 13.78 -10.04 4.84
C HIS A 12 12.74 -10.26 5.95
N GLY A 13 11.56 -10.76 5.55
CA GLY A 13 10.43 -11.06 6.46
C GLY A 13 9.66 -9.83 6.95
N GLY A 14 10.12 -8.64 6.61
CA GLY A 14 9.50 -7.36 6.88
C GLY A 14 10.32 -6.22 6.30
N ILE A 15 9.83 -5.00 6.48
CA ILE A 15 10.51 -3.75 6.12
C ILE A 15 10.49 -2.82 7.32
N GLU A 16 11.56 -2.05 7.52
CA GLU A 16 11.60 -1.00 8.54
C GLU A 16 11.33 0.34 7.90
N VAL A 17 10.38 1.09 8.46
CA VAL A 17 9.99 2.41 7.96
C VAL A 17 9.94 3.37 9.14
N ALA A 18 10.81 4.38 9.12
CA ALA A 18 10.94 5.39 10.18
C ALA A 18 10.98 4.77 11.60
N GLY A 19 11.79 3.74 11.80
CA GLY A 19 11.97 3.05 13.08
C GLY A 19 10.87 2.03 13.43
N VAL A 20 9.84 1.89 12.60
CA VAL A 20 8.76 0.92 12.80
C VAL A 20 8.96 -0.29 11.89
N ARG A 21 9.10 -1.48 12.48
CA ARG A 21 9.19 -2.73 11.73
C ARG A 21 7.81 -3.25 11.32
N ILE A 22 7.62 -3.37 10.01
CA ILE A 22 6.39 -3.85 9.39
C ILE A 22 6.61 -5.26 8.86
N LYS A 23 5.97 -6.25 9.50
CA LYS A 23 6.13 -7.66 9.13
C LYS A 23 5.35 -8.01 7.86
N CYS A 24 5.92 -8.89 7.05
CA CYS A 24 5.17 -9.63 6.02
C CYS A 24 4.38 -10.75 6.70
N TRP A 25 3.28 -11.21 6.09
CA TRP A 25 2.51 -12.33 6.63
C TRP A 25 3.37 -13.60 6.80
N ARG A 26 4.31 -13.81 5.86
CA ARG A 26 5.27 -14.92 5.87
C ARG A 26 6.61 -14.56 6.51
N HIS A 27 6.61 -13.85 7.63
CA HIS A 27 7.86 -13.37 8.25
C HIS A 27 8.80 -14.49 8.72
N TYR A 28 8.26 -15.67 9.07
CA TYR A 28 9.01 -16.83 9.58
C TYR A 28 9.76 -17.58 8.47
N ARG A 29 9.32 -17.48 7.21
CA ARG A 29 10.01 -18.02 6.03
C ARG A 29 9.91 -16.99 4.91
N PRO A 30 10.78 -15.97 4.91
CA PRO A 30 10.63 -14.80 4.07
C PRO A 30 10.67 -15.15 2.58
N HIS A 31 9.98 -14.36 1.76
CA HIS A 31 9.90 -14.59 0.32
C HIS A 31 11.23 -14.40 -0.42
N GLY A 32 12.21 -13.72 0.18
CA GLY A 32 13.47 -13.36 -0.48
C GLY A 32 13.27 -12.19 -1.44
N SER A 33 14.17 -12.01 -2.41
CA SER A 33 14.01 -10.93 -3.39
C SER A 33 12.86 -11.22 -4.34
N GLU A 34 11.89 -10.31 -4.42
CA GLU A 34 10.69 -10.46 -5.26
C GLU A 34 10.51 -9.28 -6.21
N SER A 35 10.17 -9.57 -7.45
CA SER A 35 9.66 -8.56 -8.39
C SER A 35 8.29 -8.04 -7.96
N LEU A 36 7.85 -6.90 -8.50
CA LEU A 36 6.48 -6.40 -8.27
C LEU A 36 5.40 -7.44 -8.61
N ARG A 37 5.59 -8.19 -9.71
CA ARG A 37 4.66 -9.27 -10.11
C ARG A 37 4.58 -10.36 -9.05
N GLN A 38 5.72 -10.78 -8.50
CA GLN A 38 5.77 -11.78 -7.43
C GLN A 38 5.16 -11.23 -6.14
N GLY A 39 5.47 -9.99 -5.78
CA GLY A 39 4.86 -9.34 -4.62
C GLY A 39 3.34 -9.26 -4.70
N LEU A 40 2.79 -9.03 -5.90
CA LEU A 40 1.34 -9.09 -6.13
C LEU A 40 0.78 -10.50 -5.93
N MET A 41 1.43 -11.53 -6.51
CA MET A 41 0.99 -12.92 -6.36
C MET A 41 1.09 -13.43 -4.92
N ASN A 42 2.14 -13.04 -4.19
CA ASN A 42 2.43 -13.53 -2.84
C ASN A 42 1.91 -12.61 -1.73
N SER A 43 1.18 -11.54 -2.09
CA SER A 43 0.67 -10.52 -1.17
C SER A 43 1.76 -9.98 -0.22
N CYS A 44 2.91 -9.63 -0.80
CA CYS A 44 4.12 -9.35 -0.03
C CYS A 44 4.16 -7.89 0.45
N ASN A 45 3.98 -7.69 1.76
CA ASN A 45 3.91 -6.36 2.37
C ASN A 45 5.11 -5.45 2.04
N PRO A 46 6.39 -5.89 2.16
CA PRO A 46 7.54 -5.05 1.83
C PRO A 46 7.58 -4.55 0.37
N VAL A 47 7.09 -5.34 -0.59
CA VAL A 47 7.01 -4.93 -2.00
C VAL A 47 6.05 -3.74 -2.15
N PHE A 48 4.85 -3.84 -1.57
CA PHE A 48 3.85 -2.78 -1.67
C PHE A 48 4.24 -1.50 -0.92
N ILE A 49 4.86 -1.64 0.25
CA ILE A 49 5.36 -0.51 1.02
C ILE A 49 6.46 0.20 0.25
N GLY A 50 7.43 -0.53 -0.32
CA GLY A 50 8.48 0.04 -1.15
C GLY A 50 7.94 0.72 -2.42
N LEU A 51 6.93 0.12 -3.07
CA LEU A 51 6.25 0.75 -4.21
C LEU A 51 5.55 2.06 -3.80
N GLY A 52 4.82 2.04 -2.68
CA GLY A 52 4.10 3.20 -2.20
C GLY A 52 5.00 4.35 -1.74
N GLN A 53 6.16 4.04 -1.15
CA GLN A 53 7.21 5.03 -0.88
C GLN A 53 7.74 5.68 -2.17
N LYS A 54 7.87 4.93 -3.26
CA LYS A 54 8.28 5.46 -4.58
C LYS A 54 7.17 6.26 -5.27
N LEU A 55 5.91 5.86 -5.11
CA LEU A 55 4.75 6.57 -5.67
C LEU A 55 4.55 7.93 -4.98
N GLY A 56 4.74 7.97 -3.66
CA GLY A 56 4.51 9.14 -2.83
C GLY A 56 3.02 9.38 -2.52
N VAL A 57 2.77 10.23 -1.52
CA VAL A 57 1.42 10.54 -1.01
C VAL A 57 0.51 11.12 -2.09
N THR A 58 0.96 12.15 -2.79
CA THR A 58 0.13 12.89 -3.75
C THR A 58 -0.42 11.99 -4.84
N LYS A 59 0.44 11.13 -5.39
CA LYS A 59 0.06 10.22 -6.48
C LYS A 59 -0.85 9.10 -5.99
N TYR A 60 -0.64 8.61 -4.77
CA TYR A 60 -1.54 7.64 -4.16
C TYR A 60 -2.94 8.21 -3.93
N TYR A 61 -3.06 9.41 -3.35
CA TYR A 61 -4.37 10.05 -3.15
C TYR A 61 -5.04 10.41 -4.48
N GLU A 62 -4.27 10.75 -5.51
CA GLU A 62 -4.78 10.88 -6.88
C GLU A 62 -5.40 9.56 -7.37
N TYR A 63 -4.74 8.42 -7.14
CA TYR A 63 -5.33 7.11 -7.47
C TYR A 63 -6.56 6.79 -6.62
N LEU A 64 -6.53 7.04 -5.30
CA LEU A 64 -7.70 6.81 -4.44
C LEU A 64 -8.93 7.59 -4.92
N ARG A 65 -8.74 8.86 -5.31
CA ARG A 65 -9.80 9.68 -5.92
C ARG A 65 -10.29 9.09 -7.23
N LYS A 66 -9.38 8.69 -8.13
CA LYS A 66 -9.75 8.09 -9.43
C LYS A 66 -10.48 6.75 -9.30
N PHE A 67 -10.17 5.97 -8.26
CA PHE A 67 -10.87 4.73 -7.94
C PHE A 67 -12.17 4.94 -7.14
N GLY A 68 -12.48 6.18 -6.73
CA GLY A 68 -13.70 6.50 -6.00
C GLY A 68 -13.69 6.14 -4.50
N TYR A 69 -12.53 5.82 -3.92
CA TYR A 69 -12.44 5.37 -2.52
C TYR A 69 -12.67 6.48 -1.49
N LEU A 70 -12.46 7.75 -1.88
CA LEU A 70 -12.64 8.89 -0.97
C LEU A 70 -14.08 9.40 -0.93
N ASP A 71 -14.90 8.98 -1.88
CA ASP A 71 -16.27 9.45 -2.06
C ASP A 71 -17.27 8.32 -1.87
N LYS A 72 -18.54 8.70 -1.73
CA LYS A 72 -19.64 7.73 -1.83
C LYS A 72 -19.77 7.27 -3.28
N THR A 73 -20.18 6.03 -3.47
CA THR A 73 -20.49 5.46 -4.78
C THR A 73 -21.76 6.06 -5.38
N GLY A 74 -22.67 6.58 -4.53
CA GLY A 74 -23.92 7.19 -4.97
C GLY A 74 -25.03 6.17 -5.24
N ILE A 75 -24.90 4.96 -4.70
CA ILE A 75 -25.98 3.96 -4.72
C ILE A 75 -27.11 4.40 -3.79
N ASP A 76 -28.34 4.11 -4.18
CA ASP A 76 -29.55 4.47 -3.41
C ASP A 76 -29.77 3.50 -2.24
N LEU A 77 -28.81 3.48 -1.31
CA LEU A 77 -28.89 2.73 -0.06
C LEU A 77 -28.88 3.69 1.13
N PRO A 78 -29.85 3.58 2.05
CA PRO A 78 -29.81 4.35 3.29
C PRO A 78 -28.58 3.93 4.10
N GLY A 79 -27.77 4.90 4.51
CA GLY A 79 -26.59 4.65 5.33
C GLY A 79 -25.29 4.38 4.57
N GLU A 80 -25.24 4.64 3.25
CA GLU A 80 -23.98 4.60 2.51
C GLU A 80 -22.91 5.48 3.20
N ALA A 81 -21.77 4.88 3.55
CA ALA A 81 -20.65 5.54 4.18
C ALA A 81 -19.51 5.77 3.18
N LYS A 82 -18.76 6.84 3.39
CA LYS A 82 -17.49 7.06 2.69
C LYS A 82 -16.38 6.22 3.33
N GLY A 83 -15.32 5.95 2.58
CA GLY A 83 -14.11 5.31 3.11
C GLY A 83 -13.47 6.10 4.25
N ILE A 84 -12.84 5.40 5.19
CA ILE A 84 -12.14 5.99 6.33
C ILE A 84 -10.66 6.09 5.97
N PHE A 85 -10.21 7.25 5.51
CA PHE A 85 -8.81 7.51 5.17
C PHE A 85 -8.27 8.68 5.99
N LEU A 86 -6.96 8.67 6.27
CA LEU A 86 -6.29 9.86 6.81
C LEU A 86 -6.40 11.02 5.82
N ALA A 87 -6.36 12.26 6.32
CA ALA A 87 -6.23 13.42 5.45
C ALA A 87 -4.85 13.41 4.77
N GLU A 88 -4.78 13.80 3.50
CA GLU A 88 -3.55 13.75 2.68
C GLU A 88 -2.36 14.46 3.36
N ASN A 89 -2.61 15.58 4.05
CA ASN A 89 -1.60 16.35 4.78
C ASN A 89 -1.18 15.76 6.14
N LYS A 90 -1.83 14.68 6.59
CA LYS A 90 -1.51 13.97 7.84
C LYS A 90 -0.81 12.63 7.59
N VAL A 91 -0.55 12.28 6.34
CA VAL A 91 0.14 11.03 5.99
C VAL A 91 1.65 11.21 6.13
N GLY A 92 2.20 10.68 7.21
CA GLY A 92 3.63 10.59 7.44
C GLY A 92 4.26 9.33 6.80
N PRO A 93 5.58 9.16 6.93
CA PRO A 93 6.32 8.05 6.32
C PRO A 93 5.86 6.67 6.77
N VAL A 94 5.39 6.54 8.02
CA VAL A 94 4.89 5.27 8.58
C VAL A 94 3.48 4.98 8.10
N GLU A 95 2.65 6.02 7.95
CA GLU A 95 1.27 5.96 7.49
C GLU A 95 1.20 5.60 6.00
N LEU A 96 2.28 5.82 5.23
CA LEU A 96 2.48 5.21 3.90
C LEU A 96 2.41 3.67 3.95
N ARG A 97 2.48 3.03 5.12
CA ARG A 97 2.20 1.59 5.21
C ARG A 97 0.78 1.24 4.80
N ASN A 98 -0.19 2.14 4.89
CA ASN A 98 -1.59 1.87 4.54
C ASN A 98 -1.75 1.52 3.04
N TYR A 99 -0.70 1.66 2.23
CA TYR A 99 -0.58 1.06 0.89
C TYR A 99 -0.55 -0.48 0.87
N ARG A 100 -0.61 -1.09 2.05
CA ARG A 100 -0.71 -2.53 2.26
C ARG A 100 -2.17 -2.95 2.26
N ILE A 101 -2.51 -3.85 1.33
CA ILE A 101 -3.86 -4.32 0.98
C ILE A 101 -4.74 -4.70 2.19
N TRP A 102 -4.16 -5.12 3.31
CA TRP A 102 -4.88 -5.65 4.48
C TRP A 102 -4.83 -4.79 5.74
N ALA A 103 -4.51 -3.49 5.64
CA ALA A 103 -4.40 -2.65 6.83
C ALA A 103 -5.75 -2.08 7.32
N GLU A 104 -6.78 -2.05 6.47
CA GLU A 104 -8.06 -1.38 6.73
C GLU A 104 -9.29 -2.25 6.38
N ILE A 105 -9.09 -3.58 6.27
CA ILE A 105 -10.13 -4.61 6.22
C ILE A 105 -9.98 -5.46 7.48
#